data_AF-A0A4Q3VMG8-F1
#
_entry.id   AF-A0A4Q3VMG8-F1
#
_cell.length_a   1.000
_cell.length_b   1.000
_cell.length_c   1.000
_cell.angle_alpha   90.00
_cell.angle_beta   90.00
_cell.angle_gamma   90.00
#
_symmetry.space_group_name_H-M   'P 1'
#
loop_
_entity.id
_entity.type
_entity.pdbx_description
1 polymer ?
#
loop_
_entity_poly.entity_id
_entity_poly.type
_entity_poly.pdbx_seq_one_letter_code
_entity_poly.pdbx_strand_id
1 'polypeptide(L)'
;MLETRTGGNKIGFRRGWSDWQKNLSETIEWALANKLGVIDLGKDPEEVRAARAAGLEVGSADLFNWQGLISPDAGERKEAVAQNAEHAATMAEAGATNLFCVMLPKQPARSRKENFGFMVEALGELCPKLEAVGARLAVEG
;
A
#
# COMPACT_ATOMS: atom_id res chain seq x y z
N MET A 1 8.77 -2.59 22.08
CA MET A 1 9.01 -1.81 20.86
C MET A 1 9.22 -0.35 21.24
N LEU A 2 9.84 0.46 20.37
CA LEU A 2 9.93 1.91 20.49
C LEU A 2 8.57 2.54 20.22
N GLU A 3 8.25 3.57 20.98
CA GLU A 3 7.00 4.32 20.88
C GLU A 3 7.27 5.82 20.97
N THR A 4 6.40 6.62 20.35
CA THR A 4 6.45 8.07 20.50
C THR A 4 6.16 8.45 21.95
N ARG A 5 6.92 9.41 22.49
CA ARG A 5 6.71 9.94 23.85
C ARG A 5 5.27 10.44 24.07
N THR A 6 4.71 11.09 23.05
CA THR A 6 3.32 11.57 23.05
C THR A 6 2.49 10.66 22.15
N GLY A 7 1.35 10.17 22.64
CA GLY A 7 0.43 9.32 21.88
C GLY A 7 0.77 7.82 21.89
N GLY A 8 1.97 7.41 22.32
CA GLY A 8 2.34 6.01 22.44
C GLY A 8 2.30 5.24 21.11
N ASN A 9 2.52 5.93 19.98
CA ASN A 9 2.47 5.30 18.67
C ASN A 9 3.75 4.51 18.43
N LYS A 10 3.62 3.27 17.95
CA LYS A 10 4.78 2.45 17.59
C LYS A 10 5.61 3.12 16.50
N ILE A 11 6.93 3.04 16.64
CA ILE A 11 7.87 3.51 15.62
C ILE A 11 8.09 2.39 14.60
N GLY A 12 8.03 2.76 13.32
CA GLY A 12 8.25 1.87 12.20
C GLY A 12 9.10 2.47 11.10
N PHE A 13 9.20 1.73 10.00
CA PHE A 13 9.95 2.12 8.82
C PHE A 13 9.37 1.48 7.57
N ARG A 14 9.62 2.10 6.41
CA ARG A 14 9.35 1.47 5.12
C ARG A 14 10.53 0.60 4.71
N ARG A 15 10.23 -0.64 4.30
CA ARG A 15 11.21 -1.48 3.63
C ARG A 15 11.67 -0.78 2.35
N GLY A 16 12.94 -0.44 2.31
CA GLY A 16 13.56 0.24 1.19
C GLY A 16 14.15 -0.75 0.18
N TRP A 17 14.97 -0.21 -0.73
CA TRP A 17 15.54 -0.95 -1.86
C TRP A 17 17.05 -1.21 -1.72
N SER A 18 17.64 -0.88 -0.56
CA SER A 18 19.03 -1.20 -0.27
C SER A 18 19.26 -2.72 -0.25
N ASP A 19 20.47 -3.18 -0.59
CA ASP A 19 20.73 -4.61 -0.80
C ASP A 19 20.38 -5.48 0.41
N TRP A 20 20.70 -5.02 1.63
CA TRP A 20 20.36 -5.74 2.86
C TRP A 20 18.84 -5.84 3.09
N GLN A 21 18.05 -4.92 2.55
CA GLN A 21 16.59 -4.94 2.68
C GLN A 21 15.92 -5.91 1.71
N LYS A 22 16.64 -6.44 0.72
CA LYS A 22 16.10 -7.44 -0.22
C LYS A 22 15.85 -8.79 0.45
N ASN A 23 16.57 -9.11 1.52
CA ASN A 23 16.26 -10.24 2.38
C ASN A 23 15.26 -9.81 3.46
N LEU A 24 13.99 -10.22 3.32
CA LEU A 24 12.94 -9.85 4.26
C LEU A 24 13.22 -10.39 5.68
N SER A 25 13.72 -11.62 5.81
CA SER A 25 14.00 -12.22 7.11
C SER A 25 15.07 -11.44 7.87
N GLU A 26 16.17 -11.09 7.21
CA GLU A 26 17.23 -10.25 7.82
C GLU A 26 16.70 -8.85 8.17
N THR A 27 15.81 -8.30 7.34
CA THR A 27 15.17 -6.99 7.61
C THR A 27 14.29 -7.04 8.85
N ILE A 28 13.51 -8.11 9.02
CA ILE A 28 12.67 -8.35 10.20
C ILE A 28 13.53 -8.53 11.45
N GLU A 29 14.57 -9.36 11.38
CA GLU A 29 15.49 -9.58 12.50
C GLU A 29 16.15 -8.27 12.94
N TRP A 30 16.63 -7.47 11.99
CA TRP A 30 17.19 -6.15 12.26
C TRP A 30 16.16 -5.22 12.92
N ALA A 31 14.91 -5.19 12.42
CA ALA A 31 13.85 -4.36 12.98
C ALA A 31 13.56 -4.71 14.45
N LEU A 32 13.43 -6.01 14.74
CA LEU A 32 13.20 -6.53 16.09
C LEU A 32 14.36 -6.20 17.04
N ALA A 33 15.61 -6.38 16.59
CA ALA A 33 16.80 -6.04 17.36
C ALA A 33 16.85 -4.53 17.71
N ASN A 34 16.36 -3.68 16.81
CA ASN A 34 16.26 -2.23 17.01
C ASN A 34 14.94 -1.79 17.65
N LYS A 35 14.12 -2.75 18.11
CA LYS A 35 12.83 -2.53 18.78
C LYS A 35 11.84 -1.75 17.92
N LEU A 36 11.94 -1.78 16.59
CA LEU A 36 10.91 -1.23 15.70
C LEU A 36 9.70 -2.15 15.68
N GLY A 37 8.50 -1.58 15.73
CA GLY A 37 7.26 -2.33 15.89
C GLY A 37 6.38 -2.41 14.65
N VAL A 38 6.69 -1.63 13.61
CA VAL A 38 5.87 -1.51 12.39
C VAL A 38 6.77 -1.51 11.16
N ILE A 39 6.33 -2.16 10.09
CA ILE A 39 7.00 -2.15 8.79
C ILE A 39 6.01 -1.82 7.67
N ASP A 40 6.39 -0.96 6.72
CA ASP A 40 5.66 -0.79 5.45
C ASP A 40 6.29 -1.67 4.37
N LEU A 41 5.46 -2.36 3.60
CA LEU A 41 5.86 -3.39 2.65
C LEU A 41 5.41 -3.07 1.23
N GLY A 42 5.93 -3.86 0.28
CA GLY A 42 5.51 -3.81 -1.11
C GLY A 42 4.15 -4.47 -1.33
N LYS A 43 3.93 -4.97 -2.54
CA LYS A 43 2.66 -5.56 -3.00
C LYS A 43 2.54 -7.07 -2.78
N ASP A 44 3.42 -7.69 -2.01
CA ASP A 44 3.41 -9.15 -1.83
C ASP A 44 2.72 -9.53 -0.50
N PRO A 45 1.59 -10.25 -0.53
CA PRO A 45 0.88 -10.67 0.68
C PRO A 45 1.66 -11.70 1.52
N GLU A 46 2.57 -12.49 0.93
CA GLU A 46 3.39 -13.41 1.73
C GLU A 46 4.37 -12.66 2.62
N GLU A 47 4.90 -11.53 2.15
CA GLU A 47 5.76 -10.66 2.96
C GLU A 47 5.00 -10.07 4.15
N VAL A 48 3.73 -9.69 3.93
CA VAL A 48 2.82 -9.21 4.98
C VAL A 48 2.62 -10.31 6.03
N ARG A 49 2.31 -11.55 5.61
CA ARG A 49 2.15 -12.68 6.54
C ARG A 49 3.42 -12.99 7.30
N ALA A 50 4.58 -12.96 6.65
CA ALA A 50 5.88 -13.20 7.28
C ALA A 50 6.20 -12.15 8.36
N ALA A 51 6.00 -10.86 8.07
CA ALA A 51 6.21 -9.79 9.04
C ALA A 51 5.28 -9.93 10.26
N ARG A 52 3.99 -10.23 10.01
CA ARG A 52 2.98 -10.46 11.05
C ARG A 52 3.34 -11.67 11.92
N ALA A 53 3.76 -12.78 11.31
CA ALA A 53 4.17 -13.99 12.02
C ALA A 53 5.38 -13.74 12.94
N ALA A 54 6.27 -12.82 12.55
CA ALA A 54 7.41 -12.39 13.36
C ALA A 54 7.06 -11.35 14.45
N GLY A 55 5.79 -10.93 14.57
CA GLY A 55 5.32 -10.00 15.58
C GLY A 55 5.46 -8.51 15.23
N LEU A 56 5.77 -8.18 13.97
CA LEU A 56 5.68 -6.80 13.48
C LEU A 56 4.25 -6.47 13.06
N GLU A 57 3.85 -5.23 13.28
CA GLU A 57 2.66 -4.68 12.61
C GLU A 57 3.01 -4.25 11.19
N VAL A 58 2.00 -4.24 10.32
CA VAL A 58 2.15 -3.74 8.95
C VAL A 58 1.46 -2.37 8.88
N GLY A 59 2.26 -1.33 8.70
CA GLY A 59 1.77 0.06 8.70
C GLY A 59 0.96 0.34 7.44
N SER A 60 1.54 -0.04 6.30
CA SER A 60 0.94 0.00 4.97
C SER A 60 1.58 -1.03 4.04
N ALA A 61 0.90 -1.33 2.95
CA ALA A 61 1.43 -2.13 1.86
C ALA A 61 1.07 -1.49 0.51
N ASP A 62 1.87 -1.70 -0.53
CA ASP A 62 1.63 -1.02 -1.80
C ASP A 62 0.34 -1.49 -2.49
N LEU A 63 -0.43 -0.53 -3.00
CA LEU A 63 -1.52 -0.77 -3.94
C LEU A 63 -0.95 -1.37 -5.25
N PHE A 64 -1.71 -2.22 -5.93
CA PHE A 64 -1.19 -3.01 -7.05
C PHE A 64 -0.93 -2.19 -8.33
N ASN A 65 -1.92 -1.42 -8.78
CA ASN A 65 -1.90 -0.73 -10.07
C ASN A 65 -2.54 0.67 -9.97
N TRP A 66 -1.82 1.65 -9.42
CA TRP A 66 -2.33 3.02 -9.32
C TRP A 66 -2.28 3.79 -10.65
N GLN A 67 -1.32 3.51 -11.54
CA GLN A 67 -1.22 4.22 -12.82
C GLN A 67 -2.40 3.90 -13.74
N GLY A 68 -2.89 2.66 -13.72
CA GLY A 68 -4.08 2.24 -14.47
C GLY A 68 -5.35 2.96 -14.03
N LEU A 69 -5.49 3.32 -12.76
CA LEU A 69 -6.62 4.13 -12.25
C LEU A 69 -6.70 5.51 -12.91
N ILE A 70 -5.58 6.00 -13.45
CA ILE A 70 -5.45 7.32 -14.08
C ILE A 70 -5.08 7.16 -15.58
N SER A 71 -5.53 6.08 -16.20
CA SER A 71 -5.45 5.90 -17.65
C SER A 71 -6.54 6.73 -18.35
N PRO A 72 -6.27 7.35 -19.52
CA PRO A 72 -7.33 7.90 -20.35
C PRO A 72 -8.23 6.82 -20.98
N ASP A 73 -7.76 5.58 -21.06
CA ASP A 73 -8.56 4.45 -21.53
C ASP A 73 -9.49 3.96 -20.40
N ALA A 74 -10.80 3.98 -20.67
CA ALA A 74 -11.80 3.59 -19.68
C ALA A 74 -11.78 2.07 -19.37
N GLY A 75 -11.41 1.24 -20.34
CA GLY A 75 -11.24 -0.20 -20.14
C GLY A 75 -10.08 -0.50 -19.19
N GLU A 76 -8.94 0.16 -19.39
CA GLU A 76 -7.78 0.05 -18.49
C GLU A 76 -8.10 0.54 -17.07
N ARG A 77 -8.88 1.63 -16.92
CA ARG A 77 -9.32 2.08 -15.59
C ARG A 77 -10.16 1.02 -14.90
N LYS A 78 -11.13 0.45 -15.61
CA LYS A 78 -12.01 -0.61 -15.07
C LYS A 78 -11.22 -1.85 -14.67
N GLU A 79 -10.24 -2.26 -15.48
CA GLU A 79 -9.35 -3.38 -15.16
C GLU A 79 -8.50 -3.07 -13.92
N ALA A 80 -7.92 -1.87 -13.83
CA ALA A 80 -7.13 -1.45 -12.68
C ALA A 80 -7.95 -1.42 -11.38
N VAL A 81 -9.22 -0.99 -11.46
CA VAL A 81 -10.15 -1.06 -10.31
C VAL A 81 -10.35 -2.51 -9.87
N ALA A 82 -10.60 -3.44 -10.81
CA ALA A 82 -10.79 -4.85 -10.49
C ALA A 82 -9.54 -5.48 -9.85
N GLN A 83 -8.36 -5.26 -10.45
CA GLN A 83 -7.08 -5.75 -9.94
C GLN A 83 -6.77 -5.22 -8.53
N ASN A 84 -6.99 -3.92 -8.30
CA ASN A 84 -6.76 -3.33 -7.00
C ASN A 84 -7.76 -3.81 -5.94
N ALA A 85 -9.01 -4.08 -6.30
CA ALA A 85 -10.00 -4.63 -5.38
C ALA A 85 -9.66 -6.07 -4.96
N GLU A 86 -9.26 -6.93 -5.89
CA GLU A 86 -8.80 -8.30 -5.61
C GLU A 86 -7.53 -8.30 -4.74
N HIS A 87 -6.57 -7.43 -5.10
CA HIS A 87 -5.36 -7.22 -4.30
C HIS A 87 -5.67 -6.75 -2.89
N ALA A 88 -6.61 -5.81 -2.73
CA ALA A 88 -7.01 -5.31 -1.43
C ALA A 88 -7.62 -6.39 -0.53
N ALA A 89 -8.46 -7.27 -1.09
CA ALA A 89 -9.00 -8.40 -0.36
C ALA A 89 -7.87 -9.33 0.13
N THR A 90 -6.95 -9.67 -0.77
CA THR A 90 -5.80 -10.55 -0.45
C THR A 90 -4.88 -9.93 0.61
N MET A 91 -4.62 -8.63 0.53
CA MET A 91 -3.81 -7.90 1.51
C MET A 91 -4.50 -7.78 2.86
N ALA A 92 -5.80 -7.52 2.88
CA ALA A 92 -6.58 -7.46 4.12
C ALA A 92 -6.57 -8.81 4.85
N GLU A 93 -6.72 -9.92 4.11
CA GLU A 93 -6.59 -11.28 4.67
C GLU A 93 -5.18 -11.55 5.22
N ALA A 94 -4.14 -11.04 4.56
CA ALA A 94 -2.76 -11.14 5.04
C ALA A 94 -2.48 -10.26 6.28
N GLY A 95 -3.34 -9.27 6.55
CA GLY A 95 -3.24 -8.37 7.71
C GLY A 95 -2.76 -6.95 7.38
N ALA A 96 -2.73 -6.55 6.10
CA ALA A 96 -2.44 -5.20 5.64
C ALA A 96 -3.73 -4.50 5.17
N THR A 97 -4.21 -3.52 5.95
CA THR A 97 -5.46 -2.81 5.65
C THR A 97 -5.25 -1.38 5.14
N ASN A 98 -4.03 -0.85 5.18
CA ASN A 98 -3.70 0.46 4.60
C ASN A 98 -2.92 0.24 3.30
N LEU A 99 -3.53 0.55 2.16
CA LEU A 99 -2.90 0.42 0.85
C LEU A 99 -2.29 1.76 0.43
N PHE A 100 -0.98 1.79 0.26
CA PHE A 100 -0.22 2.97 -0.12
C PHE A 100 -0.17 3.13 -1.64
N CYS A 101 -0.31 4.37 -2.13
CA CYS A 101 -0.13 4.67 -3.54
C CYS A 101 0.34 6.11 -3.78
N VAL A 102 0.93 6.32 -4.96
CA VAL A 102 1.26 7.65 -5.49
C VAL A 102 0.39 7.89 -6.72
N MET A 103 -0.34 9.01 -6.76
CA MET A 103 -1.27 9.31 -7.85
C MET A 103 -0.57 9.88 -9.10
N LEU A 104 0.21 9.02 -9.76
CA LEU A 104 0.92 9.35 -10.99
C LEU A 104 0.10 8.96 -12.23
N PRO A 105 -0.30 9.92 -13.07
CA PRO A 105 -1.05 9.62 -14.29
C PRO A 105 -0.21 8.80 -15.28
N LYS A 106 -0.86 7.87 -15.99
CA LYS A 106 -0.23 7.11 -17.07
C LYS A 106 0.19 8.02 -18.25
N GLN A 107 -0.54 9.11 -18.45
CA GLN A 107 -0.22 10.15 -19.45
C GLN A 107 -0.04 11.52 -18.79
N PRO A 108 1.14 11.82 -18.22
CA PRO A 108 1.39 13.07 -17.50
C PRO A 108 1.37 14.32 -18.39
N ALA A 109 1.48 14.17 -19.71
CA ALA A 109 1.39 15.28 -20.66
C ALA A 109 -0.03 15.84 -20.85
N ARG A 110 -1.08 15.13 -20.41
CA ARG A 110 -2.47 15.62 -20.44
C ARG A 110 -2.68 16.73 -19.41
N SER A 111 -3.77 17.48 -19.57
CA SER A 111 -4.10 18.51 -18.58
C SER A 111 -4.36 17.88 -17.21
N ARG A 112 -4.00 18.62 -16.15
CA ARG A 112 -4.27 18.20 -14.76
C ARG A 112 -5.76 17.91 -14.55
N LYS A 113 -6.63 18.68 -15.19
CA LYS A 113 -8.09 18.51 -15.10
C LYS A 113 -8.55 17.16 -15.67
N GLU A 114 -8.02 16.75 -16.82
CA GLU A 114 -8.34 15.44 -17.41
C GLU A 114 -7.85 14.29 -16.51
N ASN A 115 -6.57 14.33 -16.12
CA ASN A 115 -5.99 13.28 -15.26
C ASN A 115 -6.71 13.19 -13.91
N PHE A 116 -7.06 14.33 -13.32
CA PHE A 116 -7.87 14.36 -12.10
C PHE A 116 -9.26 13.74 -12.31
N GLY A 117 -9.91 14.02 -13.45
CA GLY A 117 -11.19 13.39 -13.79
C GLY A 117 -11.12 11.88 -13.85
N PHE A 118 -10.09 11.33 -14.50
CA PHE A 118 -9.84 9.89 -14.56
C PHE A 118 -9.64 9.27 -13.18
N MET A 119 -8.85 9.93 -12.34
CA MET A 119 -8.60 9.51 -10.96
C MET A 119 -9.90 9.49 -10.13
N VAL A 120 -10.71 10.55 -10.19
CA VAL A 120 -11.98 10.63 -9.44
C VAL A 120 -12.95 9.53 -9.87
N GLU A 121 -13.06 9.26 -11.17
CA GLU A 121 -13.91 8.19 -11.70
C GLU A 121 -13.48 6.82 -11.16
N ALA A 122 -12.20 6.48 -11.26
CA ALA A 122 -11.68 5.19 -10.82
C ALA A 122 -11.74 5.02 -9.29
N LEU A 123 -11.41 6.07 -8.51
CA LEU A 123 -11.51 6.04 -7.05
C LEU A 123 -12.96 5.97 -6.57
N GLY A 124 -13.89 6.61 -7.29
CA GLY A 124 -15.32 6.50 -7.01
C GLY A 124 -15.83 5.06 -7.08
N GLU A 125 -15.23 4.23 -7.94
CA GLU A 125 -15.54 2.80 -8.02
C GLU A 125 -14.70 1.95 -7.04
N LEU A 126 -13.43 2.28 -6.83
CA LEU A 126 -12.51 1.50 -6.00
C LEU A 126 -12.81 1.63 -4.51
N CYS A 127 -13.05 2.85 -4.00
CA CYS A 127 -13.18 3.10 -2.55
C CYS A 127 -14.27 2.24 -1.88
N PRO A 128 -15.49 2.10 -2.42
CA PRO A 128 -16.50 1.21 -1.83
C PRO A 128 -16.05 -0.27 -1.77
N LYS A 129 -15.23 -0.72 -2.72
CA LYS A 129 -14.69 -2.09 -2.73
C LYS A 129 -13.61 -2.27 -1.66
N LEU A 130 -12.79 -1.25 -1.42
CA LEU A 130 -11.83 -1.25 -0.30
C LEU A 130 -12.54 -1.28 1.05
N GLU A 131 -13.56 -0.45 1.22
CA GLU A 131 -14.38 -0.41 2.44
C GLU A 131 -15.03 -1.76 2.76
N ALA A 132 -15.53 -2.47 1.74
CA ALA A 132 -16.16 -3.78 1.89
C ALA A 132 -15.22 -4.86 2.48
N VAL A 133 -13.90 -4.70 2.32
CA VAL A 133 -12.88 -5.61 2.88
C VAL A 133 -12.14 -4.99 4.08
N GLY A 134 -12.60 -3.84 4.59
CA GLY A 134 -11.97 -3.13 5.69
C GLY A 134 -10.62 -2.48 5.34
N ALA A 135 -10.31 -2.37 4.05
CA ALA A 135 -9.11 -1.70 3.57
C ALA A 135 -9.34 -0.19 3.40
N ARG A 136 -8.24 0.56 3.38
CA ARG A 136 -8.19 2.01 3.21
C ARG A 136 -7.10 2.36 2.21
N LEU A 137 -7.25 3.51 1.57
CA LEU A 137 -6.24 4.06 0.67
C LEU A 137 -5.45 5.15 1.39
N ALA A 138 -4.13 5.03 1.39
CA ALA A 138 -3.18 6.06 1.82
C ALA A 138 -2.52 6.66 0.57
N VAL A 139 -2.85 7.92 0.28
CA VAL A 139 -2.33 8.63 -0.89
C VAL A 139 -1.14 9.49 -0.50
N GLU A 140 0.01 9.28 -1.15
CA GLU A 140 1.18 10.15 -1.02
C GLU A 140 0.91 11.50 -1.71
N GLY A 141 1.30 12.60 -1.05
CA GLY A 141 1.10 13.97 -1.50
C GLY A 141 2.33 14.84 -1.36
#